data_AF-A0A2N3FD46-F1
#
_entry.id   AF-A0A2N3FD46-F1
#
_cell.length_a   1.000
_cell.length_b   1.000
_cell.length_c   1.000
_cell.angle_alpha   90.00
_cell.angle_beta   90.00
_cell.angle_gamma   90.00
#
_symmetry.space_group_name_H-M   'P 1'
#
loop_
_entity.id
_entity.type
_entity.pdbx_description
1 polymer ?
#
loop_
_entity_poly.entity_id
_entity_poly.type
_entity_poly.pdbx_seq_one_letter_code
_entity_poly.pdbx_strand_id
1 'polypeptide(L)'
;MRYTADHVRVSVPATAGNLGPGFDALGVALGVTDEVEVWALGSRAVEIEIEGEGADSLPRDENHLMVRAMRAAADAVGASHTG
;
A
#
# COMPACT_ATOMS: atom_id res chain seq x y z
N MET A 1 -3.13 -20.52 5.25
CA MET A 1 -1.93 -19.83 5.75
C MET A 1 -2.37 -18.92 6.90
N ARG A 2 -1.66 -18.89 8.03
CA ARG A 2 -1.92 -17.94 9.13
C ARG A 2 -0.79 -16.92 9.17
N TYR A 3 -1.09 -15.65 9.40
CA TYR A 3 -0.06 -14.64 9.57
C TYR A 3 0.73 -14.89 10.86
N THR A 4 2.04 -14.63 10.82
CA THR A 4 2.90 -14.73 12.01
C THR A 4 2.89 -13.45 12.85
N ALA A 5 2.49 -12.34 12.23
CA ALA A 5 2.23 -11.05 12.84
C ALA A 5 0.99 -10.45 12.16
N ASP A 6 0.12 -9.85 12.95
CA ASP A 6 -1.12 -9.19 12.49
C ASP A 6 -0.92 -7.68 12.26
N HIS A 7 0.31 -7.17 12.41
CA HIS A 7 0.65 -5.76 12.19
C HIS A 7 1.98 -5.61 11.45
N VAL A 8 2.02 -4.73 10.45
CA VAL A 8 3.25 -4.31 9.76
C VAL A 8 3.25 -2.81 9.50
N ARG A 9 4.44 -2.20 9.56
CA ARG A 9 4.69 -0.81 9.13
C ARG A 9 5.67 -0.80 7.97
N VAL A 10 5.36 -0.04 6.92
CA VAL A 10 6.16 0.09 5.71
C VAL A 10 6.38 1.57 5.43
N SER A 11 7.63 1.96 5.15
CA SER A 11 7.96 3.28 4.62
C SER A 11 8.30 3.15 3.15
N VAL A 12 7.63 3.91 2.28
CA VAL A 12 7.77 3.84 0.82
C VAL A 12 8.19 5.21 0.28
N PRO A 13 9.34 5.32 -0.41
CA PRO A 13 9.76 6.59 -0.99
C PRO A 13 8.98 6.93 -2.26
N ALA A 14 8.70 8.22 -2.44
CA ALA A 14 8.31 8.78 -3.72
C ALA A 14 9.40 8.53 -4.75
N THR A 15 9.01 8.49 -6.03
CA THR A 15 9.94 8.25 -7.13
C THR A 15 9.76 9.27 -8.24
N ALA A 16 10.83 9.55 -8.98
CA ALA A 16 10.78 10.26 -10.26
C ALA A 16 11.22 9.32 -11.38
N GLY A 17 10.46 9.27 -12.47
CA GLY A 17 10.77 8.48 -13.67
C GLY A 17 11.27 9.33 -14.83
N ASN A 18 11.55 8.69 -15.97
CA ASN A 18 11.88 9.34 -17.25
C ASN A 18 13.07 10.31 -17.15
N LEU A 19 14.17 9.83 -16.54
CA LEU A 19 15.38 10.61 -16.29
C LEU A 19 16.17 10.87 -17.59
N GLY A 20 15.72 11.85 -18.38
CA GLY A 20 16.29 12.22 -19.67
C GLY A 20 16.02 11.13 -20.73
N PRO A 21 17.07 10.52 -21.35
CA PRO A 21 16.87 9.46 -22.35
C PRO A 21 16.36 8.13 -21.74
N GLY A 22 16.24 8.03 -20.42
CA GLY A 22 15.78 6.84 -19.70
C GLY A 22 14.27 6.61 -19.71
N PHE A 23 13.60 6.89 -20.83
CA PHE A 23 12.15 6.73 -20.98
C PHE A 23 11.72 5.30 -20.65
N ASP A 24 10.69 5.13 -19.82
CA ASP A 24 10.11 3.85 -19.37
C ASP A 24 11.11 2.84 -18.76
N ALA A 25 12.30 3.28 -18.34
CA ALA A 25 13.34 2.39 -17.81
C ALA A 25 14.05 2.93 -16.57
N LEU A 26 14.32 4.24 -16.50
CA LEU A 26 15.04 4.83 -15.37
C LEU A 26 14.08 5.50 -14.38
N GLY A 27 14.27 5.17 -13.11
CA GLY A 27 13.63 5.83 -11.98
C GLY A 27 14.60 6.06 -10.84
N VAL A 28 14.31 7.05 -9.99
CA VAL A 28 15.09 7.36 -8.78
C VAL A 28 14.14 7.52 -7.59
N ALA A 29 14.52 6.94 -6.45
CA ALA A 29 13.84 7.14 -5.18
C ALA A 29 14.25 8.49 -4.58
N LEU A 30 13.28 9.21 -4.03
CA LEU A 30 13.45 10.53 -3.42
C LEU A 30 13.30 10.44 -1.90
N GLY A 31 13.82 11.44 -1.18
CA GLY A 31 13.76 11.52 0.28
C GLY A 31 12.40 11.94 0.86
N VAL A 32 11.32 11.78 0.09
CA VAL A 32 9.93 12.04 0.53
C VAL A 32 9.25 10.69 0.61
N THR A 33 8.61 10.36 1.72
CA THR A 33 8.10 9.01 1.99
C THR A 33 6.68 9.03 2.51
N ASP A 34 5.90 8.04 2.09
CA ASP A 34 4.67 7.65 2.77
C ASP A 34 4.98 6.59 3.83
N GLU A 35 4.28 6.65 4.96
CA GLU A 35 4.28 5.58 5.96
C GLU A 35 2.92 4.90 5.97
N VAL A 36 2.93 3.57 5.96
CA VAL A 36 1.73 2.74 5.87
C VAL A 36 1.78 1.71 6.98
N GLU A 37 0.81 1.77 7.87
CA GLU A 37 0.58 0.77 8.90
C GLU A 37 -0.65 -0.07 8.54
N VAL A 38 -0.52 -1.39 8.65
CA VAL A 38 -1.57 -2.34 8.25
C VAL A 38 -1.77 -3.35 9.37
N TRP A 39 -3.02 -3.48 9.80
CA TRP A 39 -3.48 -4.52 10.71
C TRP A 39 -4.35 -5.52 9.98
N ALA A 40 -4.08 -6.80 10.20
CA ALA A 40 -4.90 -7.87 9.69
C ALA A 40 -6.13 -8.05 10.61
N LEU A 41 -7.32 -7.98 10.02
CA LEU A 41 -8.57 -8.12 10.76
C LEU A 41 -9.12 -9.54 10.62
N GLY A 42 -9.80 -10.02 11.67
CA GLY A 42 -10.54 -11.30 11.63
C GLY A 42 -11.79 -11.29 10.75
N SER A 43 -11.99 -10.24 9.94
CA SER A 43 -13.13 -10.06 9.04
C SER A 43 -12.68 -9.41 7.74
N ARG A 44 -13.59 -9.34 6.74
CA ARG A 44 -13.35 -8.63 5.48
C ARG A 44 -13.52 -7.11 5.56
N ALA A 45 -13.80 -6.57 6.75
CA ALA A 45 -13.94 -5.13 6.92
C ALA A 45 -12.66 -4.41 6.50
N VAL A 46 -12.83 -3.18 6.02
CA VAL A 46 -11.76 -2.29 5.63
C VAL A 46 -11.97 -1.00 6.39
N GLU A 47 -10.98 -0.64 7.21
CA GLU A 47 -10.92 0.59 7.97
C GLU A 47 -9.68 1.35 7.51
N ILE A 48 -9.84 2.61 7.12
CA ILE A 48 -8.77 3.42 6.55
C ILE A 48 -8.75 4.79 7.22
N GLU A 49 -7.60 5.10 7.80
CA GLU A 49 -7.25 6.44 8.27
C GLU A 49 -6.15 6.99 7.36
N ILE A 50 -6.25 8.28 7.03
CA ILE A 50 -5.32 8.96 6.13
C ILE A 50 -5.01 10.31 6.75
N GLU A 51 -3.72 10.58 6.94
CA GLU A 51 -3.18 11.86 7.36
C GLU A 51 -2.27 12.42 6.26
N GLY A 52 -2.24 13.76 6.13
CA GLY A 52 -1.41 14.42 5.12
C GLY A 52 -2.03 14.43 3.73
N GLU A 53 -1.22 14.15 2.70
CA GLU A 53 -1.62 14.28 1.30
C GLU A 53 -2.75 13.31 0.95
N GLY A 54 -3.80 13.83 0.31
CA GLY A 54 -4.97 13.03 -0.06
C GLY A 54 -5.95 12.73 1.09
N ALA A 55 -5.70 13.20 2.32
CA ALA A 55 -6.60 12.95 3.45
C ALA A 55 -8.04 13.39 3.16
N ASP A 56 -8.26 14.51 2.49
CA ASP A 56 -9.61 15.03 2.21
C ASP A 56 -10.26 14.47 0.94
N SER A 57 -9.51 13.75 0.11
CA SER A 57 -9.93 13.39 -1.25
C SER A 57 -9.88 11.90 -1.58
N LEU A 58 -9.06 11.12 -0.87
CA LEU A 58 -8.92 9.70 -1.11
C LEU A 58 -10.07 8.88 -0.49
N PRO A 59 -10.52 7.81 -1.17
CA PRO A 59 -11.61 6.97 -0.69
C PRO A 59 -11.18 6.18 0.56
N ARG A 60 -12.09 6.00 1.51
CA ARG A 60 -11.86 5.20 2.74
C ARG A 60 -12.60 3.86 2.70
N ASP A 61 -12.68 3.30 1.50
CA ASP A 61 -13.38 2.05 1.22
C ASP A 61 -12.51 1.11 0.38
N GLU A 62 -13.10 0.01 -0.09
CA GLU A 62 -12.39 -1.02 -0.87
C GLU A 62 -11.80 -0.51 -2.20
N ASN A 63 -12.22 0.67 -2.67
CA ASN A 63 -11.71 1.26 -3.91
C ASN A 63 -10.34 1.95 -3.71
N HIS A 64 -9.91 2.18 -2.46
CA HIS A 64 -8.59 2.73 -2.17
C HIS A 64 -7.49 1.85 -2.78
N LEU A 65 -6.51 2.48 -3.44
CA LEU A 65 -5.48 1.77 -4.20
C LEU A 65 -4.72 0.76 -3.34
N MET A 66 -4.40 1.12 -2.09
CA MET A 66 -3.70 0.21 -1.17
C MET A 66 -4.50 -1.04 -0.85
N VAL A 67 -5.83 -0.95 -0.67
CA VAL A 67 -6.67 -2.14 -0.43
C VAL A 67 -6.61 -3.08 -1.61
N ARG A 68 -6.73 -2.54 -2.82
CA ARG A 68 -6.66 -3.32 -4.07
C ARG A 68 -5.28 -3.96 -4.25
N ALA A 69 -4.20 -3.22 -3.97
CA ALA A 69 -2.84 -3.72 -4.05
C ALA A 69 -2.56 -4.83 -3.03
N MET A 70 -3.00 -4.68 -1.78
CA MET A 70 -2.84 -5.71 -0.75
C MET A 70 -3.60 -6.99 -1.09
N ARG A 71 -4.85 -6.89 -1.57
CA ARG A 71 -5.63 -8.06 -2.02
C ARG A 71 -4.95 -8.78 -3.18
N ALA A 72 -4.48 -8.05 -4.18
CA ALA A 72 -3.73 -8.61 -5.30
C ALA A 72 -2.42 -9.29 -4.85
N ALA A 73 -1.69 -8.69 -3.91
CA ALA A 73 -0.48 -9.28 -3.34
C ALA A 73 -0.80 -10.56 -2.56
N ALA A 74 -1.87 -10.57 -1.76
CA ALA A 74 -2.33 -11.75 -1.03
C ALA A 74 -2.69 -12.89 -1.99
N ASP A 75 -3.43 -12.59 -3.07
CA ASP A 75 -3.76 -13.57 -4.11
C ASP A 75 -2.51 -14.13 -4.79
N ALA A 76 -1.55 -13.28 -5.13
CA ALA A 76 -0.30 -13.68 -5.79
C ALA A 76 0.55 -14.65 -4.94
N VAL A 77 0.46 -14.58 -3.61
CA VAL A 77 1.19 -15.46 -2.69
C VAL A 77 0.31 -16.53 -2.03
N GLY A 78 -0.97 -16.61 -2.39
CA GLY A 78 -1.93 -17.55 -1.79
C GLY A 78 -2.23 -17.29 -0.31
N ALA A 79 -2.11 -16.05 0.16
CA ALA A 79 -2.48 -15.64 1.50
C ALA A 79 -3.99 -15.41 1.64
N SER A 80 -4.49 -15.53 2.87
CA SER A 80 -5.88 -15.18 3.20
C SER A 80 -6.09 -13.67 3.07
N HIS A 81 -7.31 -13.21 2.81
CA HIS A 81 -7.65 -11.77 2.84
C HIS A 81 -8.09 -11.31 4.24
N THR A 82 -8.11 -12.21 5.20
CA THR A 82 -8.53 -12.01 6.58
C THR A 82 -7.67 -12.86 7.50
N GLY A 83 -7.55 -12.48 8.77
CA GLY A 83 -7.05 -13.33 9.85
C GLY A 83 -5.81 -12.82 10.52
#